data_AF-I7LY33-F1
#
_entry.id   AF-I7LY33-F1
#
_cell.length_a   1.000
_cell.length_b   1.000
_cell.length_c   1.000
_cell.angle_alpha   90.00
_cell.angle_beta   90.00
_cell.angle_gamma   90.00
#
_symmetry.space_group_name_H-M   'P 1'
#
loop_
_entity.id
_entity.type
_entity.pdbx_description
1 polymer ?
#
loop_
_entity_poly.entity_id
_entity_poly.type
_entity_poly.pdbx_seq_one_letter_code
_entity_poly.pdbx_strand_id
1 'polypeptide(L)'
;MKLIFHKIFRIKLFFLLFLALSLTNKVNANQTYVKVSNGQQQEEEGKTIIVGKTTINQIDYNTECSCVEPSLQQMEDPDAESCSLNKLKLQLDTDGQGMNQDTIRDIVGDVHSLQFVNPKEYYFMGLDGRNTEACLSTPGGDAGEFILALFIYEGMLQKRQLDQNSVDAFFKSYLQYMKSQKFYFATDDEAIFHMERETGLSISIDSLKNPSESNKADLLSALIKAENQGDRHIKNLLKNPDLYNIRPEIVQMFITSFFNVLWDKTNLNREKLILDSLVGQPSESAFLEVRSNEICLEKHLSPLISVRKKIGDNWQSLFVNHIDAASQKRRELAHFFSDSVNHHQEPIDPDIMFNRLTKHGLSFLEVSGSRLARYLPFYSLDMV
;
A
#
# COMPACT_ATOMS: atom_id res chain seq x y z
N MET A 1 -17.81 -10.57 24.33
CA MET A 1 -17.14 -11.40 23.30
C MET A 1 -18.07 -11.98 22.23
N LYS A 2 -19.33 -12.36 22.53
CA LYS A 2 -20.27 -12.95 21.54
C LYS A 2 -21.07 -11.96 20.67
N LEU A 3 -21.07 -10.66 20.94
CA LEU A 3 -21.92 -9.69 20.22
C LEU A 3 -21.28 -9.03 18.97
N ILE A 4 -19.95 -9.09 18.81
CA ILE A 4 -19.26 -8.51 17.63
C ILE A 4 -19.29 -9.47 16.43
N PHE A 5 -19.42 -10.78 16.67
CA PHE A 5 -19.45 -11.81 15.64
C PHE A 5 -20.71 -11.80 14.76
N HIS A 6 -21.80 -11.17 15.18
CA HIS A 6 -23.09 -11.30 14.48
C HIS A 6 -23.34 -10.28 13.37
N LYS A 7 -22.65 -9.12 13.37
CA LYS A 7 -22.84 -8.10 12.33
C LYS A 7 -21.96 -8.32 11.09
N ILE A 8 -20.75 -8.87 11.25
CA ILE A 8 -19.83 -9.13 10.13
C ILE A 8 -20.28 -10.33 9.28
N PHE A 9 -21.04 -11.28 9.85
CA PHE A 9 -21.55 -12.44 9.11
C PHE A 9 -22.67 -12.08 8.09
N ARG A 10 -23.38 -10.96 8.28
CA ARG A 10 -24.43 -10.51 7.36
C ARG A 10 -23.90 -9.96 6.03
N ILE A 11 -22.66 -9.45 6.00
CA ILE A 11 -22.04 -8.93 4.77
C ILE A 11 -21.60 -10.06 3.84
N LYS A 12 -21.22 -11.23 4.39
CA LYS A 12 -20.84 -12.41 3.59
C LYS A 12 -22.01 -13.08 2.85
N LEU A 13 -23.25 -12.93 3.33
CA LEU A 13 -24.42 -13.53 2.68
C LEU A 13 -24.94 -12.67 1.50
N PHE A 14 -24.68 -11.36 1.50
CA PHE A 14 -25.11 -10.46 0.42
C PHE A 14 -24.21 -10.55 -0.82
N PHE A 15 -22.91 -10.81 -0.63
CA PHE A 15 -21.95 -10.93 -1.74
C PHE A 15 -22.10 -12.25 -2.53
N LEU A 16 -22.51 -13.33 -1.87
CA LEU A 16 -22.78 -14.62 -2.52
C LEU A 16 -24.09 -14.64 -3.31
N LEU A 17 -25.08 -13.80 -2.95
CA LEU A 17 -26.32 -13.68 -3.72
C LEU A 17 -26.14 -12.86 -5.01
N PHE A 18 -25.24 -11.88 -5.01
CA PHE A 18 -24.98 -11.03 -6.19
C PHE A 18 -24.23 -11.77 -7.30
N LEU A 19 -23.33 -12.70 -6.95
CA LEU A 19 -22.64 -13.55 -7.93
C LEU A 19 -23.55 -14.61 -8.57
N ALA A 20 -24.67 -14.98 -7.92
CA ALA A 20 -25.63 -15.94 -8.46
C ALA A 20 -26.67 -15.31 -9.43
N LEU A 21 -26.78 -13.98 -9.47
CA LEU A 21 -27.78 -13.26 -10.29
C LEU A 21 -27.21 -12.62 -11.57
N SER A 22 -25.91 -12.75 -11.85
CA SER A 22 -25.27 -12.19 -13.06
C SER A 22 -25.24 -13.17 -14.26
N LEU A 23 -25.79 -14.38 -14.12
CA LEU A 23 -25.78 -15.40 -15.17
C LEU A 23 -27.16 -15.61 -15.82
N THR A 24 -27.84 -14.55 -16.25
CA THR A 24 -28.83 -14.62 -17.34
C THR A 24 -29.14 -13.20 -17.84
N ASN A 25 -28.45 -12.75 -18.88
CA ASN A 25 -29.02 -11.81 -19.86
C ASN A 25 -28.23 -11.85 -21.16
N LYS A 26 -28.76 -12.59 -22.14
CA LYS A 26 -28.38 -12.47 -23.55
C LYS A 26 -29.10 -11.25 -24.11
N VAL A 27 -28.35 -10.20 -24.45
CA VAL A 27 -28.86 -9.06 -25.23
C VAL A 27 -28.27 -9.14 -26.63
N ASN A 28 -29.15 -9.13 -27.63
CA ASN A 28 -28.82 -9.17 -29.06
C ASN A 28 -28.10 -7.88 -29.48
N ALA A 29 -26.91 -8.01 -30.06
CA ALA A 29 -26.19 -6.92 -30.69
C ALA A 29 -26.66 -6.75 -32.15
N ASN A 30 -27.35 -5.65 -32.45
CA ASN A 30 -27.50 -5.15 -33.82
C ASN A 30 -26.23 -4.40 -34.19
N GLN A 31 -25.50 -4.88 -35.21
CA GLN A 31 -24.29 -4.23 -35.72
C GLN A 31 -24.65 -3.00 -36.56
N THR A 32 -24.10 -1.85 -36.19
CA THR A 32 -24.13 -0.61 -36.98
C THR A 32 -23.01 -0.68 -38.02
N TYR A 33 -23.35 -0.58 -39.31
CA TYR A 33 -22.36 -0.50 -40.39
C TYR A 33 -22.08 0.97 -40.72
N VAL A 34 -20.80 1.35 -40.70
CA VAL A 34 -20.32 2.66 -41.14
C VAL A 34 -19.55 2.47 -42.45
N LYS A 35 -19.94 3.21 -43.49
CA LYS A 35 -19.26 3.22 -44.79
C LYS A 35 -18.76 4.64 -45.06
N VAL A 36 -17.46 4.77 -45.28
CA VAL A 36 -16.80 6.05 -45.58
C VAL A 36 -16.38 6.04 -47.05
N SER A 37 -16.65 7.12 -47.77
CA SER A 37 -16.22 7.33 -49.15
C SER A 37 -15.30 8.55 -49.27
N ASN A 38 -14.31 8.45 -50.16
CA ASN A 38 -13.18 9.37 -50.35
C ASN A 38 -13.49 10.86 -50.09
N GLY A 39 -12.76 11.46 -49.15
CA GLY A 39 -12.82 12.88 -48.85
C GLY A 39 -12.04 13.73 -49.87
N GLN A 40 -12.49 14.97 -50.07
CA GLN A 40 -11.76 15.98 -50.83
C GLN A 40 -11.09 16.94 -49.84
N GLN A 41 -9.82 17.24 -50.09
CA GLN A 41 -9.03 18.17 -49.29
C GLN A 41 -9.17 19.58 -49.88
N GLN A 42 -9.51 20.55 -49.04
CA GLN A 42 -9.58 21.96 -49.39
C GLN A 42 -8.69 22.75 -48.42
N GLU A 43 -7.97 23.75 -48.94
CA GLU A 43 -7.15 24.65 -48.13
C GLU A 43 -7.81 26.04 -48.11
N GLU A 44 -8.18 26.49 -46.91
CA GLU A 44 -8.65 27.86 -46.65
C GLU A 44 -7.85 28.46 -45.49
N GLU A 45 -7.33 29.66 -45.67
CA GLU A 45 -6.69 30.48 -44.61
C GLU A 45 -5.68 29.73 -43.71
N GLY A 46 -4.80 28.92 -44.30
CA GLY A 46 -3.76 28.20 -43.55
C GLY A 46 -4.27 27.03 -42.71
N LYS A 47 -5.51 26.59 -42.92
CA LYS A 47 -6.09 25.37 -42.35
C LYS A 47 -6.37 24.36 -43.46
N THR A 48 -5.99 23.12 -43.23
CA THR A 48 -6.40 22.02 -44.10
C THR A 48 -7.74 21.50 -43.62
N ILE A 49 -8.77 21.61 -44.46
CA ILE A 49 -10.11 21.10 -44.19
C ILE A 49 -10.35 19.88 -45.07
N ILE A 50 -10.65 18.75 -44.43
CA ILE A 50 -11.03 17.51 -45.12
C ILE A 50 -12.54 17.37 -45.01
N VAL A 51 -13.21 17.47 -46.16
CA VAL A 51 -14.66 17.28 -46.23
C VAL A 51 -14.95 15.90 -46.82
N GLY A 52 -15.79 15.14 -46.12
CA GLY A 52 -16.20 13.80 -46.50
C GLY A 52 -17.69 13.58 -46.29
N LYS A 53 -18.17 12.42 -46.71
CA LYS A 53 -19.51 11.94 -46.38
C LYS A 53 -19.42 10.60 -45.67
N THR A 54 -20.20 10.45 -44.61
CA THR A 54 -20.36 9.18 -43.91
C THR A 54 -21.83 8.82 -43.81
N THR A 55 -22.14 7.55 -44.00
CA THR A 55 -23.51 7.04 -43.83
C THR A 55 -23.58 6.26 -42.52
N ILE A 56 -24.45 6.68 -41.61
CA ILE A 56 -24.71 5.98 -40.34
C ILE A 56 -26.20 5.65 -40.30
N ASN A 57 -26.52 4.36 -40.15
CA ASN A 57 -27.92 3.87 -40.13
C ASN A 57 -28.75 4.34 -41.34
N GLN A 58 -28.16 4.32 -42.54
CA GLN A 58 -28.78 4.76 -43.80
C GLN A 58 -29.07 6.28 -43.90
N ILE A 59 -28.52 7.08 -42.99
CA ILE A 59 -28.59 8.54 -43.06
C ILE A 59 -27.21 9.07 -43.44
N ASP A 60 -27.15 9.89 -44.48
CA ASP A 60 -25.92 10.50 -44.97
C ASP A 60 -25.62 11.79 -44.21
N TYR A 61 -24.40 11.87 -43.67
CA TYR A 61 -23.87 13.02 -42.97
C TYR A 61 -22.69 13.58 -43.76
N ASN A 62 -22.63 14.91 -43.89
CA ASN A 62 -21.42 15.59 -44.32
C ASN A 62 -20.52 15.74 -43.09
N THR A 63 -19.27 15.30 -43.21
CA THR A 63 -18.27 15.39 -42.15
C THR A 63 -17.19 16.36 -42.59
N GLU A 64 -16.87 17.31 -41.73
CA GLU A 64 -15.80 18.26 -41.94
C GLU A 64 -14.79 18.12 -40.81
N CYS A 65 -13.52 17.85 -41.15
CA CYS A 65 -12.42 17.81 -40.20
C CYS A 65 -11.43 18.92 -40.53
N SER A 66 -11.16 19.81 -39.57
CA SER A 66 -10.11 20.81 -39.70
C SER A 66 -8.85 20.33 -38.98
N CYS A 67 -7.75 20.19 -39.72
CA CYS A 67 -6.44 19.91 -39.17
C CYS A 67 -5.76 21.23 -38.85
N VAL A 68 -5.68 21.58 -37.55
CA VAL A 68 -4.89 22.70 -37.06
C VAL A 68 -3.64 22.12 -36.39
N GLU A 69 -2.45 22.50 -36.83
CA GLU A 69 -1.21 22.14 -36.13
C GLU A 69 -1.19 22.83 -34.75
N PRO A 70 -1.09 22.07 -33.64
CA PRO A 70 -1.15 22.66 -32.32
C PRO A 70 0.14 23.45 -32.04
N SER A 71 -0.01 24.69 -31.58
CA SER A 71 1.10 25.50 -31.07
C SER A 71 1.69 24.85 -29.81
N LEU A 72 3.02 24.69 -29.78
CA LEU A 72 3.82 24.01 -28.74
C LEU A 72 3.83 24.66 -27.33
N GLN A 73 2.85 25.49 -26.99
CA GLN A 73 2.73 26.08 -25.67
C GLN A 73 1.29 25.85 -25.17
N GLN A 74 1.18 25.01 -24.14
CA GLN A 74 -0.05 24.51 -23.49
C GLN A 74 -0.71 23.29 -24.17
N MET A 75 -0.01 22.15 -24.15
CA MET A 75 -0.68 20.86 -24.04
C MET A 75 -0.80 20.52 -22.54
N GLU A 76 -1.73 21.17 -21.84
CA GLU A 76 -2.41 20.49 -20.74
C GLU A 76 -3.42 19.56 -21.41
N ASP A 77 -3.26 18.26 -21.18
CA ASP A 77 -4.16 17.23 -21.70
C ASP A 77 -5.60 17.51 -21.22
N PRO A 78 -6.54 17.86 -22.12
CA PRO A 78 -7.92 18.13 -21.72
C PRO A 78 -8.68 16.85 -21.31
N ASP A 79 -8.12 15.65 -21.55
CA ASP A 79 -8.60 14.36 -21.04
C ASP A 79 -7.85 13.94 -19.75
N ALA A 80 -6.90 14.74 -19.26
CA ALA A 80 -6.48 14.69 -17.86
C ALA A 80 -7.57 15.31 -16.99
N GLU A 81 -8.76 14.70 -16.99
CA GLU A 81 -9.67 14.77 -15.85
C GLU A 81 -8.86 14.32 -14.63
N SER A 82 -8.24 15.25 -13.91
CA SER A 82 -7.65 14.97 -12.60
C SER A 82 -8.65 14.12 -11.80
N CYS A 83 -8.19 13.23 -10.91
CA CYS A 83 -9.10 12.65 -9.92
C CYS A 83 -9.71 13.85 -9.18
N SER A 84 -10.87 14.32 -9.65
CA SER A 84 -11.43 15.62 -9.33
C SER A 84 -12.25 15.41 -8.07
N LEU A 85 -11.49 15.09 -7.02
CA LEU A 85 -11.99 14.84 -5.70
C LEU A 85 -12.54 16.15 -5.19
N ASN A 86 -13.85 16.28 -5.32
CA ASN A 86 -14.55 17.46 -4.84
C ASN A 86 -14.76 17.35 -3.32
N LYS A 87 -14.76 16.12 -2.76
CA LYS A 87 -15.12 15.87 -1.36
C LYS A 87 -14.39 14.65 -0.78
N LEU A 88 -14.06 14.78 0.51
CA LEU A 88 -13.73 13.65 1.36
C LEU A 88 -14.95 13.32 2.22
N LYS A 89 -15.36 12.05 2.22
CA LYS A 89 -16.44 11.56 3.07
C LYS A 89 -15.84 10.80 4.24
N LEU A 90 -15.85 11.44 5.41
CA LEU A 90 -15.46 10.80 6.66
C LEU A 90 -16.69 10.20 7.35
N GLN A 91 -16.60 8.92 7.71
CA GLN A 91 -17.65 8.15 8.37
C GLN A 91 -17.11 7.48 9.64
N LEU A 92 -17.87 7.52 10.73
CA LEU A 92 -17.62 6.72 11.94
C LEU A 92 -18.18 5.31 11.75
N ASP A 93 -17.32 4.30 11.79
CA ASP A 93 -17.71 2.89 11.64
C ASP A 93 -17.91 2.19 12.98
N THR A 94 -17.07 2.51 13.97
CA THR A 94 -17.15 1.96 15.33
C THR A 94 -16.88 3.06 16.34
N ASP A 95 -17.80 3.22 17.28
CA ASP A 95 -17.66 4.17 18.39
C ASP A 95 -16.60 3.70 19.41
N GLY A 96 -15.98 4.65 20.10
CA GLY A 96 -14.88 4.38 21.02
C GLY A 96 -14.45 5.60 21.84
N GLN A 97 -13.52 5.37 22.76
CA GLN A 97 -12.88 6.41 23.55
C GLN A 97 -11.76 7.04 22.72
N GLY A 98 -11.86 8.33 22.43
CA GLY A 98 -10.81 9.03 21.71
C GLY A 98 -11.33 10.21 20.91
N MET A 99 -10.70 10.42 19.76
CA MET A 99 -10.92 11.58 18.92
C MET A 99 -12.28 11.55 18.23
N ASN A 100 -12.92 12.72 18.13
CA ASN A 100 -14.17 12.89 17.38
C ASN A 100 -13.90 13.16 15.89
N GLN A 101 -14.97 13.15 15.10
CA GLN A 101 -14.91 13.31 13.65
C GLN A 101 -14.31 14.67 13.22
N ASP A 102 -14.56 15.75 13.95
CA ASP A 102 -14.09 17.10 13.57
C ASP A 102 -12.58 17.22 13.72
N THR A 103 -12.02 16.69 14.80
CA THR A 103 -10.57 16.68 14.99
C THR A 103 -9.86 15.82 13.94
N ILE A 104 -10.47 14.72 13.48
CA ILE A 104 -9.91 13.92 12.37
C ILE A 104 -9.91 14.73 11.07
N ARG A 105 -10.98 15.49 10.78
CA ARG A 105 -11.01 16.40 9.64
C ARG A 105 -9.91 17.45 9.73
N ASP A 106 -9.64 17.99 10.92
CA ASP A 106 -8.55 18.94 11.13
C ASP A 106 -7.17 18.33 10.87
N ILE A 107 -6.96 17.05 11.22
CA ILE A 107 -5.70 16.32 10.97
C ILE A 107 -5.53 16.05 9.47
N VAL A 108 -6.56 15.46 8.84
CA VAL A 108 -6.54 15.11 7.41
C VAL A 108 -6.39 16.36 6.54
N GLY A 109 -7.08 17.44 6.90
CA GLY A 109 -7.05 18.70 6.16
C GLY A 109 -8.02 18.70 4.96
N ASP A 110 -7.82 19.70 4.10
CA ASP A 110 -8.65 19.90 2.92
C ASP A 110 -8.18 19.01 1.76
N VAL A 111 -9.12 18.49 0.97
CA VAL A 111 -8.83 17.57 -0.14
C VAL A 111 -7.88 18.17 -1.17
N HIS A 112 -7.97 19.48 -1.43
CA HIS A 112 -7.12 20.18 -2.39
C HIS A 112 -5.71 20.45 -1.85
N SER A 113 -5.50 20.27 -0.55
CA SER A 113 -4.19 20.38 0.09
C SER A 113 -3.45 19.05 0.19
N LEU A 114 -4.12 17.93 -0.09
CA LEU A 114 -3.52 16.60 -0.02
C LEU A 114 -2.58 16.38 -1.20
N GLN A 115 -1.40 15.85 -0.90
CA GLN A 115 -0.47 15.36 -1.91
C GLN A 115 -0.89 13.96 -2.33
N PHE A 116 -1.00 13.72 -3.63
CA PHE A 116 -1.28 12.40 -4.19
C PHE A 116 -0.01 11.78 -4.76
N VAL A 117 0.15 10.49 -4.55
CA VAL A 117 1.29 9.71 -5.07
C VAL A 117 0.81 8.43 -5.73
N ASN A 118 1.69 7.83 -6.53
CA ASN A 118 1.50 6.49 -7.04
C ASN A 118 1.96 5.43 -6.02
N PRO A 119 1.06 4.59 -5.48
CA PRO A 119 1.42 3.56 -4.50
C PRO A 119 2.48 2.55 -4.99
N LYS A 120 2.63 2.37 -6.30
CA LYS A 120 3.66 1.49 -6.88
C LYS A 120 5.05 2.12 -6.84
N GLU A 121 5.13 3.45 -6.81
CA GLU A 121 6.38 4.22 -6.88
C GLU A 121 6.73 4.88 -5.53
N TYR A 122 5.83 4.80 -4.56
CA TYR A 122 6.02 5.31 -3.21
C TYR A 122 6.19 4.17 -2.19
N TYR A 123 6.84 4.47 -1.07
CA TYR A 123 7.13 3.52 0.00
C TYR A 123 6.05 3.59 1.08
N PHE A 124 5.88 2.54 1.87
CA PHE A 124 4.87 2.47 2.93
C PHE A 124 5.50 2.53 4.31
N MET A 125 5.01 3.44 5.15
CA MET A 125 5.34 3.49 6.57
C MET A 125 4.42 2.55 7.38
N GLY A 126 4.80 2.30 8.64
CA GLY A 126 3.95 1.59 9.59
C GLY A 126 2.71 2.42 9.98
N LEU A 127 1.77 1.80 10.70
CA LEU A 127 0.55 2.46 11.18
C LEU A 127 0.78 3.52 12.27
N ASP A 128 2.03 3.66 12.75
CA ASP A 128 2.36 4.38 13.97
C ASP A 128 2.14 5.90 13.85
N GLY A 129 1.40 6.48 14.79
CA GLY A 129 1.08 7.91 14.84
C GLY A 129 2.26 8.80 15.23
N ARG A 130 3.43 8.22 15.54
CA ARG A 130 4.67 8.97 15.77
C ARG A 130 5.32 9.43 14.45
N ASN A 131 4.96 8.85 13.31
CA ASN A 131 5.50 9.28 12.00
C ASN A 131 5.32 10.80 11.83
N THR A 132 6.36 11.46 11.34
CA THR A 132 6.40 12.92 11.27
C THR A 132 5.93 13.48 9.93
N GLU A 133 5.91 12.64 8.90
CA GLU A 133 5.61 13.02 7.52
C GLU A 133 4.25 12.43 7.09
N ALA A 134 3.62 13.07 6.09
CA ALA A 134 2.48 12.50 5.42
C ALA A 134 2.93 11.27 4.62
N CYS A 135 2.25 10.14 4.80
CA CYS A 135 2.70 8.87 4.25
C CYS A 135 1.56 8.00 3.75
N LEU A 136 1.91 6.99 2.94
CA LEU A 136 1.11 5.80 2.78
C LEU A 136 1.45 4.85 3.93
N SER A 137 0.44 4.19 4.48
CA SER A 137 0.59 3.40 5.70
C SER A 137 -0.15 2.07 5.61
N THR A 138 0.48 1.03 6.13
CA THR A 138 -0.04 -0.34 6.23
C THR A 138 0.58 -1.02 7.47
N PRO A 139 0.04 -2.14 8.01
CA PRO A 139 0.68 -2.83 9.12
C PRO A 139 2.15 -3.17 8.81
N GLY A 140 3.08 -2.58 9.58
CA GLY A 140 4.53 -2.78 9.44
C GLY A 140 5.18 -2.13 8.21
N GLY A 141 4.47 -1.31 7.44
CA GLY A 141 5.02 -0.65 6.25
C GLY A 141 5.45 -1.63 5.15
N ASP A 142 6.45 -1.26 4.37
CA ASP A 142 7.01 -2.13 3.33
C ASP A 142 7.55 -3.45 3.92
N ALA A 143 8.19 -3.39 5.09
CA ALA A 143 8.65 -4.57 5.82
C ALA A 143 7.51 -5.55 6.12
N GLY A 144 6.38 -5.05 6.63
CA GLY A 144 5.20 -5.87 6.93
C GLY A 144 4.59 -6.51 5.68
N GLU A 145 4.44 -5.76 4.59
CA GLU A 145 3.91 -6.29 3.32
C GLU A 145 4.86 -7.32 2.69
N PHE A 146 6.18 -7.13 2.79
CA PHE A 146 7.15 -8.10 2.29
C PHE A 146 7.16 -9.40 3.13
N ILE A 147 7.08 -9.29 4.47
CA ILE A 147 6.90 -10.45 5.36
C ILE A 147 5.63 -11.22 5.03
N LEU A 148 4.51 -10.50 4.82
CA LEU A 148 3.25 -11.10 4.40
C LEU A 148 3.42 -11.86 3.07
N ALA A 149 4.17 -11.30 2.12
CA ALA A 149 4.43 -11.97 0.85
C ALA A 149 5.31 -13.22 0.99
N LEU A 150 6.35 -13.19 1.82
CA LEU A 150 7.14 -14.39 2.15
C LEU A 150 6.27 -15.49 2.77
N PHE A 151 5.37 -15.12 3.69
CA PHE A 151 4.43 -16.06 4.31
C PHE A 151 3.48 -16.70 3.29
N ILE A 152 2.88 -15.90 2.41
CA ILE A 152 1.99 -16.42 1.36
C ILE A 152 2.76 -17.31 0.40
N TYR A 153 3.94 -16.88 -0.02
CA TYR A 153 4.80 -17.63 -0.92
C TYR A 153 5.18 -18.99 -0.30
N GLU A 154 5.64 -19.03 0.96
CA GLU A 154 5.93 -20.29 1.68
C GLU A 154 4.71 -21.23 1.68
N GLY A 155 3.51 -20.70 1.94
CA GLY A 155 2.27 -21.49 1.93
C GLY A 155 1.79 -21.92 0.53
N MET A 156 2.41 -21.41 -0.53
CA MET A 156 2.18 -21.85 -1.92
C MET A 156 3.19 -22.91 -2.36
N LEU A 157 4.34 -23.01 -1.68
CA LEU A 157 5.29 -24.10 -1.89
C LEU A 157 4.70 -25.40 -1.34
N GLN A 158 4.84 -26.51 -2.09
CA GLN A 158 4.32 -27.82 -1.70
C GLN A 158 5.11 -28.42 -0.50
N LYS A 159 4.93 -27.86 0.70
CA LYS A 159 5.58 -28.23 1.98
C LYS A 159 7.07 -27.90 2.10
N ARG A 160 7.59 -26.98 1.28
CA ARG A 160 8.95 -26.45 1.45
C ARG A 160 8.90 -25.17 2.28
N GLN A 161 9.54 -25.20 3.44
CA GLN A 161 9.77 -23.98 4.21
C GLN A 161 10.88 -23.16 3.57
N LEU A 162 10.76 -21.84 3.67
CA LEU A 162 11.82 -20.93 3.30
C LEU A 162 12.97 -21.02 4.29
N ASP A 163 14.20 -20.94 3.76
CA ASP A 163 15.43 -20.79 4.51
C ASP A 163 16.00 -19.38 4.36
N GLN A 164 17.00 -19.04 5.20
CA GLN A 164 17.60 -17.71 5.22
C GLN A 164 18.17 -17.30 3.86
N ASN A 165 18.82 -18.23 3.16
CA ASN A 165 19.44 -17.97 1.86
C ASN A 165 18.40 -17.58 0.81
N SER A 166 17.23 -18.24 0.82
CA SER A 166 16.12 -17.92 -0.05
C SER A 166 15.60 -16.51 0.25
N VAL A 167 15.36 -16.19 1.52
CA VAL A 167 14.86 -14.86 1.93
C VAL A 167 15.87 -13.75 1.59
N ASP A 168 17.17 -13.98 1.81
CA ASP A 168 18.24 -13.06 1.44
C ASP A 168 18.25 -12.77 -0.06
N ALA A 169 18.11 -13.81 -0.88
CA ALA A 169 18.04 -13.69 -2.33
C ALA A 169 16.79 -12.93 -2.76
N PHE A 170 15.61 -13.29 -2.23
CA PHE A 170 14.34 -12.67 -2.59
C PHE A 170 14.31 -11.20 -2.19
N PHE A 171 14.80 -10.84 -1.00
CA PHE A 171 14.82 -9.46 -0.56
C PHE A 171 15.76 -8.61 -1.44
N LYS A 172 16.98 -9.09 -1.73
CA LYS A 172 17.91 -8.40 -2.64
C LYS A 172 17.33 -8.22 -4.03
N SER A 173 16.68 -9.25 -4.59
CA SER A 173 16.01 -9.17 -5.89
C SER A 173 14.81 -8.23 -5.86
N TYR A 174 14.03 -8.21 -4.76
CA TYR A 174 12.89 -7.30 -4.63
C TYR A 174 13.34 -5.83 -4.60
N LEU A 175 14.43 -5.52 -3.91
CA LEU A 175 14.98 -4.15 -3.92
C LEU A 175 15.41 -3.69 -5.33
N GLN A 176 15.73 -4.62 -6.24
CA GLN A 176 16.01 -4.31 -7.64
C GLN A 176 14.73 -4.22 -8.49
N TYR A 177 13.74 -5.04 -8.16
CA TYR A 177 12.45 -5.10 -8.85
C TYR A 177 11.54 -3.90 -8.55
N MET A 178 11.49 -3.48 -7.29
CA MET A 178 10.56 -2.46 -6.84
C MET A 178 10.82 -1.12 -7.55
N LYS A 179 9.74 -0.43 -7.92
CA LYS A 179 9.82 0.89 -8.56
C LYS A 179 10.03 2.02 -7.55
N SER A 180 9.68 1.79 -6.29
CA SER A 180 9.92 2.80 -5.26
C SER A 180 11.41 3.04 -5.05
N GLN A 181 11.74 4.31 -4.79
CA GLN A 181 13.10 4.72 -4.48
C GLN A 181 13.56 4.24 -3.10
N LYS A 182 12.60 3.90 -2.22
CA LYS A 182 12.87 3.57 -0.83
C LYS A 182 12.09 2.33 -0.38
N PHE A 183 12.63 1.63 0.61
CA PHE A 183 12.00 0.53 1.34
C PHE A 183 12.09 0.85 2.83
N TYR A 184 10.94 0.96 3.49
CA TYR A 184 10.86 1.43 4.88
C TYR A 184 10.78 0.30 5.90
N PHE A 185 11.52 0.48 7.00
CA PHE A 185 11.39 -0.28 8.23
C PHE A 185 11.66 0.64 9.43
N ALA A 186 10.93 0.45 10.53
CA ALA A 186 11.03 1.31 11.71
C ALA A 186 11.44 0.53 12.95
N THR A 187 12.15 1.23 13.83
CA THR A 187 12.31 0.90 15.25
C THR A 187 11.91 2.12 16.08
N ASP A 188 12.04 2.04 17.41
CA ASP A 188 11.82 3.16 18.30
C ASP A 188 12.87 3.24 19.41
N ASP A 189 12.85 4.36 20.13
CA ASP A 189 13.76 4.65 21.23
C ASP A 189 13.67 3.62 22.36
N GLU A 190 12.47 3.13 22.68
CA GLU A 190 12.27 2.08 23.69
C GLU A 190 12.93 0.76 23.29
N ALA A 191 12.73 0.32 22.04
CA ALA A 191 13.35 -0.91 21.53
C ALA A 191 14.89 -0.79 21.45
N ILE A 192 15.41 0.36 21.01
CA ILE A 192 16.85 0.63 21.01
C ILE A 192 17.40 0.58 22.45
N PHE A 193 16.74 1.21 23.40
CA PHE A 193 17.16 1.22 24.80
C PHE A 193 17.11 -0.18 25.44
N HIS A 194 16.08 -0.97 25.13
CA HIS A 194 16.01 -2.36 25.59
C HIS A 194 17.17 -3.19 25.04
N MET A 195 17.47 -3.04 23.74
CA MET A 195 18.58 -3.72 23.08
C MET A 195 19.94 -3.29 23.63
N GLU A 196 20.12 -2.01 23.96
CA GLU A 196 21.32 -1.47 24.61
C GLU A 196 21.59 -2.18 25.94
N ARG A 197 20.56 -2.31 26.78
CA ARG A 197 20.65 -2.99 28.08
C ARG A 197 20.90 -4.49 27.95
N GLU A 198 20.33 -5.12 26.94
CA GLU A 198 20.47 -6.56 26.73
C GLU A 198 21.86 -6.93 26.23
N THR A 199 22.41 -6.14 25.31
CA THR A 199 23.71 -6.41 24.67
C THR A 199 24.89 -5.82 25.45
N GLY A 200 24.65 -4.79 26.28
CA GLY A 200 25.71 -4.02 26.94
C GLY A 200 26.51 -3.12 25.98
N LEU A 201 26.09 -3.03 24.71
CA LEU A 201 26.66 -2.13 23.72
C LEU A 201 26.01 -0.76 23.86
N SER A 202 26.70 0.33 23.52
CA SER A 202 26.04 1.63 23.38
C SER A 202 25.39 1.71 22.00
N ILE A 203 24.06 1.85 21.95
CA ILE A 203 23.27 1.77 20.72
C ILE A 203 22.51 3.08 20.50
N SER A 204 22.82 3.74 19.40
CA SER A 204 22.01 4.78 18.76
C SER A 204 21.50 4.30 17.40
N ILE A 205 20.54 5.03 16.81
CA ILE A 205 20.06 4.75 15.45
C ILE A 205 21.21 4.74 14.42
N ASP A 206 22.20 5.62 14.56
CA ASP A 206 23.35 5.70 13.65
C ASP A 206 24.28 4.49 13.83
N SER A 207 24.54 4.08 15.07
CA SER A 207 25.32 2.87 15.35
C SER A 207 24.60 1.60 14.87
N LEU A 208 23.25 1.59 14.89
CA LEU A 208 22.45 0.48 14.41
C LEU A 208 22.44 0.39 12.88
N LYS A 209 22.50 1.53 12.18
CA LYS A 209 22.65 1.61 10.71
C LYS A 209 24.05 1.24 10.23
N ASN A 210 25.07 1.41 11.07
CA ASN A 210 26.47 1.19 10.71
C ASN A 210 27.28 0.68 11.92
N PRO A 211 27.01 -0.56 12.37
CA PRO A 211 27.69 -1.13 13.52
C PRO A 211 29.14 -1.53 13.18
N SER A 212 29.97 -1.68 14.21
CA SER A 212 31.28 -2.31 14.06
C SER A 212 31.12 -3.79 13.71
N GLU A 213 32.09 -4.36 12.96
CA GLU A 213 32.07 -5.77 12.59
C GLU A 213 31.98 -6.71 13.81
N SER A 214 32.64 -6.34 14.91
CA SER A 214 32.60 -7.10 16.17
C SER A 214 31.20 -7.21 16.76
N ASN A 215 30.34 -6.22 16.54
CA ASN A 215 29.04 -6.11 17.20
C ASN A 215 27.90 -6.67 16.33
N LYS A 216 28.13 -6.92 15.04
CA LYS A 216 27.08 -7.33 14.10
C LYS A 216 26.37 -8.61 14.55
N ALA A 217 27.11 -9.63 14.98
CA ALA A 217 26.54 -10.90 15.39
C ALA A 217 25.63 -10.75 16.62
N ASP A 218 26.10 -10.02 17.64
CA ASP A 218 25.34 -9.79 18.87
C ASP A 218 24.10 -8.92 18.61
N LEU A 219 24.24 -7.86 17.80
CA LEU A 219 23.13 -7.01 17.39
C LEU A 219 22.09 -7.78 16.60
N LEU A 220 22.51 -8.63 15.66
CA LEU A 220 21.59 -9.43 14.85
C LEU A 220 20.78 -10.41 15.72
N SER A 221 21.45 -11.06 16.67
CA SER A 221 20.82 -11.96 17.65
C SER A 221 19.81 -11.22 18.53
N ALA A 222 20.08 -9.97 18.90
CA ALA A 222 19.15 -9.14 19.65
C ALA A 222 17.99 -8.63 18.79
N LEU A 223 18.26 -8.20 17.55
CA LEU A 223 17.29 -7.64 16.63
C LEU A 223 16.15 -8.60 16.29
N ILE A 224 16.41 -9.91 16.19
CA ILE A 224 15.34 -10.87 15.86
C ILE A 224 14.37 -11.15 17.02
N LYS A 225 14.57 -10.55 18.20
CA LYS A 225 13.71 -10.70 19.38
C LYS A 225 12.56 -9.70 19.36
N ALA A 226 11.37 -10.14 19.77
CA ALA A 226 10.17 -9.31 19.75
C ALA A 226 10.29 -8.06 20.65
N GLU A 227 11.00 -8.18 21.77
CA GLU A 227 11.22 -7.11 22.74
C GLU A 227 12.03 -5.95 22.16
N ASN A 228 12.90 -6.24 21.19
CA ASN A 228 13.80 -5.30 20.52
C ASN A 228 13.23 -4.76 19.20
N GLN A 229 11.92 -4.93 18.95
CA GLN A 229 11.23 -4.38 17.79
C GLN A 229 10.39 -3.17 18.19
N GLY A 230 10.64 -2.02 17.56
CA GLY A 230 9.87 -0.79 17.80
C GLY A 230 8.59 -0.69 16.97
N ASP A 231 8.56 -1.27 15.77
CA ASP A 231 7.30 -1.39 15.03
C ASP A 231 6.36 -2.39 15.74
N ARG A 232 5.21 -1.89 16.19
CA ARG A 232 4.26 -2.69 16.98
C ARG A 232 3.61 -3.82 16.16
N HIS A 233 3.50 -3.71 14.84
CA HIS A 233 3.03 -4.82 14.02
C HIS A 233 4.08 -5.93 13.97
N ILE A 234 5.33 -5.61 13.64
CA ILE A 234 6.45 -6.57 13.58
C ILE A 234 6.68 -7.23 14.93
N LYS A 235 6.66 -6.45 16.03
CA LYS A 235 6.69 -6.97 17.40
C LYS A 235 5.58 -7.98 17.67
N ASN A 236 4.36 -7.72 17.21
CA ASN A 236 3.24 -8.64 17.40
C ASN A 236 3.36 -9.90 16.55
N LEU A 237 3.94 -9.84 15.34
CA LEU A 237 4.21 -11.03 14.52
C LEU A 237 5.19 -11.98 15.21
N LEU A 238 6.23 -11.44 15.86
CA LEU A 238 7.21 -12.25 16.61
C LEU A 238 6.65 -12.74 17.96
N LYS A 239 5.91 -11.88 18.67
CA LYS A 239 5.42 -12.17 20.04
C LYS A 239 4.18 -13.05 20.07
N ASN A 240 3.28 -12.92 19.09
CA ASN A 240 2.01 -13.64 19.03
C ASN A 240 1.78 -14.29 17.65
N PRO A 241 2.74 -15.09 17.13
CA PRO A 241 2.70 -15.64 15.76
C PRO A 241 1.43 -16.44 15.47
N ASP A 242 0.91 -17.16 16.46
CA ASP A 242 -0.31 -17.98 16.35
C ASP A 242 -1.54 -17.15 15.96
N LEU A 243 -1.62 -15.88 16.39
CA LEU A 243 -2.75 -15.01 16.04
C LEU A 243 -2.76 -14.65 14.55
N TYR A 244 -1.59 -14.69 13.91
CA TYR A 244 -1.40 -14.39 12.49
C TYR A 244 -1.29 -15.64 11.64
N ASN A 245 -1.25 -16.84 12.26
CA ASN A 245 -0.92 -18.11 11.61
C ASN A 245 0.40 -18.04 10.81
N ILE A 246 1.37 -17.27 11.30
CA ILE A 246 2.69 -17.12 10.68
C ILE A 246 3.73 -17.82 11.52
N ARG A 247 4.74 -18.41 10.87
CA ARG A 247 5.91 -18.94 11.53
C ARG A 247 6.85 -17.78 11.92
N PRO A 248 7.25 -17.61 13.20
CA PRO A 248 8.04 -16.45 13.62
C PRO A 248 9.40 -16.35 12.91
N GLU A 249 9.97 -17.47 12.51
CA GLU A 249 11.22 -17.54 11.76
C GLU A 249 11.15 -16.82 10.41
N ILE A 250 9.98 -16.70 9.75
CA ILE A 250 9.85 -15.90 8.51
C ILE A 250 10.18 -14.43 8.80
N VAL A 251 9.69 -13.93 9.93
CA VAL A 251 9.92 -12.55 10.38
C VAL A 251 11.39 -12.36 10.76
N GLN A 252 11.97 -13.32 11.48
CA GLN A 252 13.38 -13.28 11.89
C GLN A 252 14.33 -13.34 10.67
N MET A 253 14.00 -14.18 9.68
CA MET A 253 14.78 -14.27 8.45
C MET A 253 14.74 -12.97 7.66
N PHE A 254 13.57 -12.34 7.53
CA PHE A 254 13.45 -11.02 6.90
C PHE A 254 14.26 -9.96 7.65
N ILE A 255 14.12 -9.85 8.98
CA ILE A 255 14.88 -8.88 9.79
C ILE A 255 16.37 -9.09 9.54
N THR A 256 16.82 -10.34 9.53
CA THR A 256 18.21 -10.70 9.22
C THR A 256 18.63 -10.23 7.84
N SER A 257 17.83 -10.51 6.80
CA SER A 257 18.09 -10.06 5.43
C SER A 257 18.17 -8.54 5.31
N PHE A 258 17.24 -7.83 5.97
CA PHE A 258 17.20 -6.36 5.96
C PHE A 258 18.50 -5.77 6.52
N PHE A 259 18.91 -6.20 7.72
CA PHE A 259 20.12 -5.68 8.36
C PHE A 259 21.40 -6.10 7.64
N ASN A 260 21.45 -7.31 7.06
CA ASN A 260 22.57 -7.74 6.23
C ASN A 260 22.75 -6.83 5.00
N VAL A 261 21.67 -6.44 4.34
CA VAL A 261 21.74 -5.47 3.21
C VAL A 261 22.09 -4.06 3.72
N LEU A 262 21.51 -3.64 4.85
CA LEU A 262 21.77 -2.32 5.42
C LEU A 262 23.23 -2.13 5.84
N TRP A 263 23.87 -3.18 6.36
CA TRP A 263 25.25 -3.15 6.85
C TRP A 263 26.30 -3.45 5.77
N ASP A 264 25.88 -4.00 4.63
CA ASP A 264 26.76 -4.26 3.50
C ASP A 264 27.02 -2.98 2.69
N LYS A 265 28.18 -2.36 2.96
CA LYS A 265 28.64 -1.13 2.27
C LYS A 265 28.91 -1.34 0.78
N THR A 266 29.03 -2.59 0.33
CA THR A 266 29.24 -2.90 -1.10
C THR A 266 27.94 -3.11 -1.86
N ASN A 267 26.81 -3.23 -1.15
CA ASN A 267 25.51 -3.46 -1.76
C ASN A 267 24.91 -2.14 -2.26
N LEU A 268 24.77 -2.03 -3.60
CA LEU A 268 24.20 -0.83 -4.24
C LEU A 268 22.75 -0.55 -3.81
N ASN A 269 22.00 -1.58 -3.36
CA ASN A 269 20.63 -1.41 -2.90
C ASN A 269 20.54 -0.87 -1.46
N ARG A 270 21.66 -0.76 -0.73
CA ARG A 270 21.69 -0.22 0.64
C ARG A 270 21.06 1.16 0.72
N GLU A 271 21.29 2.02 -0.27
CA GLU A 271 20.76 3.39 -0.29
C GLU A 271 19.24 3.47 -0.46
N LYS A 272 18.60 2.37 -0.87
CA LYS A 272 17.14 2.27 -0.91
C LYS A 272 16.55 2.02 0.47
N LEU A 273 17.30 1.52 1.44
CA LEU A 273 16.77 1.17 2.75
C LEU A 273 16.62 2.40 3.65
N ILE A 274 15.45 2.52 4.27
CA ILE A 274 15.18 3.44 5.36
C ILE A 274 15.03 2.61 6.63
N LEU A 275 15.91 2.84 7.60
CA LEU A 275 15.68 2.46 8.98
C LEU A 275 15.34 3.73 9.75
N ASP A 276 14.08 3.85 10.17
CA ASP A 276 13.59 5.00 10.92
C ASP A 276 13.57 4.72 12.43
N SER A 277 13.68 5.77 13.23
CA SER A 277 13.60 5.71 14.69
C SER A 277 12.47 6.59 15.18
N LEU A 278 11.35 5.97 15.52
CA LEU A 278 10.20 6.65 16.09
C LEU A 278 10.55 7.11 17.52
N VAL A 279 10.33 8.38 17.80
CA VAL A 279 10.71 9.00 19.08
C VAL A 279 9.47 9.28 19.92
N GLY A 280 9.55 8.94 21.21
CA GLY A 280 8.51 9.22 22.18
C GLY A 280 7.43 8.12 22.26
N GLN A 281 6.45 8.38 23.11
CA GLN A 281 5.41 7.42 23.43
C GLN A 281 4.26 7.47 22.41
N PRO A 282 3.72 6.32 21.99
CA PRO A 282 2.51 6.28 21.18
C PRO A 282 1.34 6.93 21.90
N SER A 283 0.54 7.71 21.17
CA SER A 283 -0.58 8.48 21.73
C SER A 283 -1.80 8.50 20.81
N GLU A 284 -1.92 7.52 19.91
CA GLU A 284 -3.00 7.49 18.93
C GLU A 284 -4.36 7.40 19.62
N SER A 285 -5.30 8.22 19.15
CA SER A 285 -6.63 8.35 19.75
C SER A 285 -7.78 8.02 18.79
N ALA A 286 -7.48 7.58 17.58
CA ALA A 286 -8.43 6.99 16.65
C ALA A 286 -7.71 6.13 15.59
N PHE A 287 -8.49 5.33 14.87
CA PHE A 287 -8.02 4.60 13.70
C PHE A 287 -8.76 5.09 12.44
N LEU A 288 -8.00 5.38 11.39
CA LEU A 288 -8.48 5.89 10.11
C LEU A 288 -8.13 4.91 8.99
N GLU A 289 -9.15 4.37 8.33
CA GLU A 289 -9.00 3.60 7.09
C GLU A 289 -9.27 4.52 5.89
N VAL A 290 -8.29 4.62 4.99
CA VAL A 290 -8.35 5.48 3.80
C VAL A 290 -8.70 4.63 2.59
N ARG A 291 -9.76 5.03 1.88
CA ARG A 291 -10.34 4.32 0.74
C ARG A 291 -10.36 5.21 -0.50
N SER A 292 -9.97 4.64 -1.63
CA SER A 292 -9.94 5.30 -2.93
C SER A 292 -11.19 4.98 -3.75
N ASN A 293 -11.70 5.96 -4.49
CA ASN A 293 -12.68 5.70 -5.54
C ASN A 293 -12.04 5.02 -6.76
N GLU A 294 -12.90 4.54 -7.65
CA GLU A 294 -12.51 3.85 -8.89
C GLU A 294 -11.57 4.69 -9.76
N ILE A 295 -11.87 5.99 -9.94
CA ILE A 295 -11.06 6.90 -10.76
C ILE A 295 -9.63 7.01 -10.21
N CYS A 296 -9.47 7.24 -8.90
CA CYS A 296 -8.15 7.30 -8.29
C CYS A 296 -7.43 5.94 -8.34
N LEU A 297 -8.14 4.82 -8.25
CA LEU A 297 -7.56 3.48 -8.42
C LEU A 297 -7.01 3.25 -9.83
N GLU A 298 -7.79 3.60 -10.86
CA GLU A 298 -7.41 3.49 -12.27
C GLU A 298 -6.20 4.35 -12.60
N LYS A 299 -6.14 5.56 -12.02
CA LYS A 299 -5.01 6.49 -12.19
C LYS A 299 -3.83 6.20 -11.26
N HIS A 300 -3.91 5.15 -10.44
CA HIS A 300 -2.91 4.81 -9.43
C HIS A 300 -2.58 6.00 -8.52
N LEU A 301 -3.59 6.67 -7.98
CA LEU A 301 -3.44 7.80 -7.06
C LEU A 301 -3.94 7.43 -5.67
N SER A 302 -3.13 7.74 -4.66
CA SER A 302 -3.51 7.67 -3.25
C SER A 302 -3.03 8.93 -2.53
N PRO A 303 -3.84 9.52 -1.65
CA PRO A 303 -3.42 10.67 -0.86
C PRO A 303 -2.37 10.22 0.16
N LEU A 304 -1.40 11.09 0.43
CA LEU A 304 -0.55 11.01 1.62
C LEU A 304 -1.29 11.66 2.77
N ILE A 305 -1.44 10.92 3.87
CA ILE A 305 -2.13 11.41 5.08
C ILE A 305 -1.11 11.70 6.16
N SER A 306 -1.19 12.89 6.75
CA SER A 306 -0.46 13.22 7.97
C SER A 306 -1.08 12.44 9.13
N VAL A 307 -0.29 11.61 9.81
CA VAL A 307 -0.78 10.76 10.92
C VAL A 307 -0.83 11.51 12.25
N ARG A 308 -0.25 12.71 12.32
CA ARG A 308 -0.27 13.56 13.52
C ARG A 308 -0.30 15.04 13.16
N LYS A 309 -0.95 15.83 14.01
CA LYS A 309 -0.99 17.29 13.89
C LYS A 309 -1.06 17.93 15.27
N LYS A 310 -0.47 19.12 15.41
CA LYS A 310 -0.65 19.95 16.59
C LYS A 310 -1.99 20.68 16.50
N ILE A 311 -2.89 20.44 17.45
CA ILE A 311 -4.19 21.09 17.56
C ILE A 311 -4.25 21.82 18.90
N GLY A 312 -4.25 23.15 18.84
CA GLY A 312 -3.96 23.98 20.01
C GLY A 312 -2.53 23.73 20.52
N ASP A 313 -2.40 23.40 21.81
CA ASP A 313 -1.10 23.12 22.43
C ASP A 313 -0.72 21.63 22.44
N ASN A 314 -1.62 20.75 22.01
CA ASN A 314 -1.45 19.30 22.12
C ASN A 314 -1.21 18.65 20.76
N TRP A 315 -0.31 17.65 20.73
CA TRP A 315 -0.19 16.74 19.60
C TRP A 315 -1.34 15.73 19.61
N GLN A 316 -2.01 15.60 18.47
CA GLN A 316 -3.01 14.58 18.21
C GLN A 316 -2.45 13.63 17.15
N SER A 317 -2.66 12.33 17.32
CA SER A 317 -2.15 11.30 16.42
C SER A 317 -3.20 10.21 16.16
N LEU A 318 -3.07 9.56 15.00
CA LEU A 318 -3.98 8.57 14.46
C LEU A 318 -3.20 7.33 14.04
N PHE A 319 -3.83 6.16 14.16
CA PHE A 319 -3.47 5.06 13.29
C PHE A 319 -4.06 5.32 11.91
N VAL A 320 -3.27 5.18 10.85
CA VAL A 320 -3.75 5.34 9.47
C VAL A 320 -3.42 4.11 8.66
N ASN A 321 -4.39 3.60 7.90
CA ASN A 321 -4.23 2.46 6.99
C ASN A 321 -4.80 2.79 5.61
N HIS A 322 -4.00 2.63 4.55
CA HIS A 322 -4.42 2.86 3.17
C HIS A 322 -4.75 1.53 2.49
N ILE A 323 -5.97 1.03 2.69
CA ILE A 323 -6.37 -0.33 2.27
C ILE A 323 -6.20 -0.55 0.77
N ASP A 324 -6.56 0.45 -0.03
CA ASP A 324 -6.53 0.39 -1.49
C ASP A 324 -5.12 0.57 -2.05
N ALA A 325 -4.31 1.45 -1.44
CA ALA A 325 -2.90 1.60 -1.79
C ALA A 325 -2.11 0.32 -1.46
N ALA A 326 -2.37 -0.29 -0.29
CA ALA A 326 -1.77 -1.57 0.10
C ALA A 326 -2.16 -2.69 -0.88
N SER A 327 -3.40 -2.70 -1.39
CA SER A 327 -3.83 -3.63 -2.44
C SER A 327 -2.97 -3.51 -3.71
N GLN A 328 -2.66 -2.28 -4.14
CA GLN A 328 -1.77 -2.05 -5.30
C GLN A 328 -0.34 -2.57 -5.03
N LYS A 329 0.19 -2.36 -3.82
CA LYS A 329 1.50 -2.91 -3.41
C LYS A 329 1.50 -4.43 -3.38
N ARG A 330 0.43 -5.06 -2.89
CA ARG A 330 0.28 -6.53 -2.90
C ARG A 330 0.24 -7.12 -4.29
N ARG A 331 -0.34 -6.40 -5.27
CA ARG A 331 -0.30 -6.82 -6.67
C ARG A 331 1.12 -6.80 -7.22
N GLU A 332 1.91 -5.76 -6.92
CA GLU A 332 3.34 -5.70 -7.27
C GLU A 332 4.13 -6.86 -6.66
N LEU A 333 3.92 -7.14 -5.37
CA LEU A 333 4.56 -8.27 -4.68
C LEU A 333 4.17 -9.62 -5.30
N ALA A 334 2.90 -9.82 -5.65
CA ALA A 334 2.45 -11.03 -6.32
C ALA A 334 3.17 -11.26 -7.66
N HIS A 335 3.29 -10.23 -8.48
CA HIS A 335 4.05 -10.29 -9.73
C HIS A 335 5.54 -10.54 -9.49
N PHE A 336 6.16 -9.88 -8.50
CA PHE A 336 7.55 -10.14 -8.15
C PHE A 336 7.81 -11.63 -7.86
N PHE A 337 7.00 -12.24 -6.99
CA PHE A 337 7.19 -13.64 -6.61
C PHE A 337 6.83 -14.62 -7.74
N SER A 338 5.78 -14.34 -8.52
CA SER A 338 5.42 -15.12 -9.72
C SER A 338 6.53 -15.07 -10.77
N ASP A 339 6.97 -13.87 -11.12
CA ASP A 339 7.72 -13.64 -12.37
C ASP A 339 9.24 -13.73 -12.13
N SER A 340 9.72 -13.23 -10.99
CA SER A 340 11.16 -13.09 -10.71
C SER A 340 11.72 -14.21 -9.83
N VAL A 341 10.94 -14.67 -8.85
CA VAL A 341 11.40 -15.69 -7.90
C VAL A 341 11.16 -17.09 -8.44
N ASN A 342 9.98 -17.33 -9.00
CA ASN A 342 9.49 -18.67 -9.30
C ASN A 342 9.68 -19.10 -10.77
N HIS A 343 10.49 -18.37 -11.54
CA HIS A 343 10.69 -18.59 -12.98
C HIS A 343 11.17 -20.01 -13.37
N HIS A 344 11.76 -20.75 -12.42
CA HIS A 344 12.36 -22.07 -12.65
C HIS A 344 11.69 -23.21 -11.86
N GLN A 345 10.55 -22.96 -11.22
CA GLN A 345 9.77 -23.94 -10.44
C GLN A 345 8.34 -24.05 -10.98
N GLU A 346 7.47 -24.82 -10.31
CA GLU A 346 6.06 -24.90 -10.68
C GLU A 346 5.43 -23.51 -10.68
N PRO A 347 4.83 -23.05 -11.79
CA PRO A 347 4.39 -21.67 -11.93
C PRO A 347 3.37 -21.29 -10.85
N ILE A 348 3.70 -20.23 -10.12
CA ILE A 348 2.80 -19.56 -9.18
C ILE A 348 1.97 -18.56 -9.98
N ASP A 349 0.65 -18.71 -9.93
CA ASP A 349 -0.26 -17.76 -10.55
C ASP A 349 -0.27 -16.44 -9.73
N PRO A 350 0.05 -15.29 -10.36
CA PRO A 350 0.13 -14.00 -9.66
C PRO A 350 -1.24 -13.55 -9.13
N ASP A 351 -2.36 -13.88 -9.78
CA ASP A 351 -3.69 -13.52 -9.29
C ASP A 351 -4.09 -14.37 -8.09
N ILE A 352 -3.71 -15.66 -8.07
CA ILE A 352 -3.91 -16.51 -6.88
C ILE A 352 -3.11 -15.96 -5.70
N MET A 353 -1.85 -15.59 -5.93
CA MET A 353 -1.00 -15.02 -4.88
C MET A 353 -1.55 -13.66 -4.40
N PHE A 354 -1.95 -12.77 -5.31
CA PHE A 354 -2.58 -11.49 -4.97
C PHE A 354 -3.84 -11.65 -4.13
N ASN A 355 -4.72 -12.59 -4.47
CA ASN A 355 -5.93 -12.88 -3.70
C ASN A 355 -5.61 -13.36 -2.27
N ARG A 356 -4.57 -14.21 -2.12
CA ARG A 356 -4.10 -14.67 -0.82
C ARG A 356 -3.46 -13.53 -0.02
N LEU A 357 -2.61 -12.71 -0.63
CA LEU A 357 -2.03 -11.51 -0.02
C LEU A 357 -3.12 -10.58 0.49
N THR A 358 -4.12 -10.27 -0.33
CA THR A 358 -5.23 -9.39 0.06
C THR A 358 -6.00 -9.98 1.24
N LYS A 359 -6.39 -11.26 1.18
CA LYS A 359 -7.13 -11.92 2.25
C LYS A 359 -6.34 -11.93 3.57
N HIS A 360 -5.07 -12.32 3.54
CA HIS A 360 -4.26 -12.42 4.76
C HIS A 360 -3.78 -11.06 5.25
N GLY A 361 -3.55 -10.09 4.37
CA GLY A 361 -3.27 -8.70 4.74
C GLY A 361 -4.43 -8.07 5.51
N LEU A 362 -5.68 -8.32 5.11
CA LEU A 362 -6.86 -7.94 5.89
C LEU A 362 -6.92 -8.64 7.25
N SER A 363 -6.57 -9.93 7.31
CA SER A 363 -6.50 -10.66 8.58
C SER A 363 -5.41 -10.08 9.50
N PHE A 364 -4.24 -9.73 8.97
CA PHE A 364 -3.14 -9.14 9.72
C PHE A 364 -3.52 -7.75 10.24
N LEU A 365 -4.20 -6.96 9.40
CA LEU A 365 -4.76 -5.67 9.77
C LEU A 365 -5.80 -5.81 10.89
N GLU A 366 -6.73 -6.76 10.80
CA GLU A 366 -7.75 -7.00 11.82
C GLU A 366 -7.13 -7.36 13.17
N VAL A 367 -6.18 -8.31 13.18
CA VAL A 367 -5.49 -8.72 14.42
C VAL A 367 -4.69 -7.55 15.00
N SER A 368 -3.94 -6.83 14.16
CA SER A 368 -3.15 -5.67 14.61
C SER A 368 -4.04 -4.55 15.14
N GLY A 369 -5.04 -4.15 14.37
CA GLY A 369 -6.00 -3.10 14.74
C GLY A 369 -6.73 -3.43 16.03
N SER A 370 -7.19 -4.68 16.22
CA SER A 370 -7.87 -5.09 17.45
C SER A 370 -7.01 -5.00 18.72
N ARG A 371 -5.67 -5.07 18.56
CA ARG A 371 -4.72 -4.97 19.67
C ARG A 371 -4.22 -3.54 19.89
N LEU A 372 -3.95 -2.82 18.81
CA LEU A 372 -3.39 -1.46 18.83
C LEU A 372 -4.46 -0.42 19.14
N ALA A 373 -5.62 -0.51 18.50
CA ALA A 373 -6.70 0.46 18.59
C ALA A 373 -7.85 -0.07 19.46
N ARG A 374 -7.55 -0.90 20.46
CA ARG A 374 -8.56 -1.45 21.35
C ARG A 374 -9.29 -0.31 22.05
N TYR A 375 -10.61 -0.26 21.86
CA TYR A 375 -11.51 0.79 22.39
C TYR A 375 -11.43 2.16 21.71
N LEU A 376 -10.56 2.35 20.71
CA LEU A 376 -10.52 3.59 19.95
C LEU A 376 -11.66 3.64 18.93
N PRO A 377 -12.15 4.83 18.58
CA PRO A 377 -13.10 4.98 17.50
C PRO A 377 -12.43 4.68 16.15
N PHE A 378 -13.19 4.04 15.26
CA PHE A 378 -12.75 3.61 13.93
C PHE A 378 -13.51 4.39 12.86
N TYR A 379 -12.77 4.98 11.92
CA TYR A 379 -13.31 5.83 10.87
C TYR A 379 -12.87 5.34 9.50
N SER A 380 -13.73 5.55 8.51
CA SER A 380 -13.41 5.41 7.09
C SER A 380 -13.40 6.78 6.42
N LEU A 381 -12.36 7.04 5.64
CA LEU A 381 -12.22 8.21 4.77
C LEU A 381 -12.37 7.73 3.33
N ASP A 382 -13.55 7.95 2.75
CA ASP A 382 -13.80 7.66 1.35
C ASP A 382 -13.52 8.90 0.50
N MET A 383 -12.72 8.71 -0.55
CA MET A 383 -12.59 9.67 -1.64
C MET A 383 -13.84 9.60 -2.52
N VAL A 384 -14.57 10.71 -2.70
CA VAL A 384 -15.85 10.74 -3.44
C VAL A 384 -15.81 11.70 -4.62
#